data_AF-A0A6I5CQ09-F1
#
_entry.id   AF-A0A6I5CQ09-F1
#
_cell.length_a   1.000
_cell.length_b   1.000
_cell.length_c   1.000
_cell.angle_alpha   90.00
_cell.angle_beta   90.00
_cell.angle_gamma   90.00
#
_symmetry.space_group_name_H-M   'P 1'
#
loop_
_entity.id
_entity.type
_entity.pdbx_description
1 polymer ?
#
loop_
_entity_poly.entity_id
_entity_poly.type
_entity_poly.pdbx_seq_one_letter_code
_entity_poly.pdbx_strand_id
1 'polypeptide(L)'
;MPATVVVAGASLAGLRAAEQLRAAGWDGPVTLVGDEPHMPYNRPPLSKEVLAGRASFASLALRPRPAVHDVRWRLGARVVRADLDRRTVTLADGETLP
;
A
#
# COMPACT_ATOMS: atom_id res chain seq x y z
N MET A 1 -1.24 23.55 -2.47
CA MET A 1 -1.39 22.17 -2.97
C MET A 1 -2.43 21.47 -2.10
N PRO A 2 -3.31 20.61 -2.63
CA PRO A 2 -4.20 19.81 -1.79
C PRO A 2 -3.35 18.97 -0.83
N ALA A 3 -3.81 18.81 0.40
CA ALA A 3 -3.16 17.93 1.36
C ALA A 3 -3.09 16.51 0.78
N THR A 4 -1.98 15.80 1.02
CA THR A 4 -1.77 14.42 0.52
C THR A 4 -1.66 13.45 1.68
N VAL A 5 -1.96 12.18 1.42
CA VAL A 5 -1.75 11.09 2.38
C VAL A 5 -0.77 10.10 1.79
N VAL A 6 0.27 9.79 2.55
CA VAL A 6 1.17 8.67 2.28
C VAL A 6 0.95 7.57 3.31
N VAL A 7 0.76 6.35 2.82
CA VAL A 7 0.60 5.15 3.65
C VAL A 7 1.84 4.28 3.49
N ALA A 8 2.66 4.20 4.54
CA ALA A 8 3.78 3.27 4.61
C ALA A 8 3.25 1.86 4.92
N GLY A 9 3.14 1.04 3.88
CA GLY A 9 2.67 -0.35 3.93
C GLY A 9 1.62 -0.66 2.87
N ALA A 10 2.04 -1.09 1.68
CA ALA A 10 1.16 -1.50 0.58
C ALA A 10 0.61 -2.94 0.72
N SER A 11 0.10 -3.31 1.90
CA SER A 11 -0.52 -4.62 2.18
C SER A 11 -2.02 -4.50 2.44
N LEU A 12 -2.66 -5.52 3.04
CA LEU A 12 -4.08 -5.50 3.40
C LEU A 12 -4.45 -4.25 4.22
N ALA A 13 -3.66 -3.90 5.23
CA ALA A 13 -3.95 -2.76 6.09
C ALA A 13 -3.92 -1.44 5.30
N GLY A 14 -2.89 -1.24 4.46
CA GLY A 14 -2.80 -0.03 3.64
C GLY A 14 -3.91 0.06 2.59
N LEU A 15 -4.25 -1.04 1.94
CA LEU A 15 -5.39 -1.08 1.01
C LEU A 15 -6.69 -0.69 1.72
N ARG A 16 -6.96 -1.26 2.91
CA ARG A 16 -8.16 -0.89 3.68
C ARG A 16 -8.12 0.57 4.13
N ALA A 17 -6.96 1.10 4.51
CA ALA A 17 -6.81 2.51 4.85
C ALA A 17 -7.18 3.42 3.67
N ALA A 18 -6.67 3.14 2.47
CA ALA A 18 -7.03 3.88 1.26
C ALA A 18 -8.54 3.82 0.95
N GLU A 19 -9.14 2.63 1.07
CA GLU A 19 -10.58 2.46 0.85
C GLU A 19 -11.42 3.22 1.88
N GLN A 20 -10.99 3.24 3.15
CA GLN A 20 -11.69 3.99 4.19
C GLN A 20 -11.52 5.50 4.04
N LEU A 21 -10.35 5.99 3.62
CA LEU A 21 -10.15 7.40 3.28
C LEU A 21 -11.15 7.84 2.22
N ARG A 22 -11.26 7.08 1.12
CA ARG A 22 -12.22 7.36 0.04
C ARG A 22 -13.67 7.29 0.53
N ALA A 23 -14.01 6.29 1.35
CA ALA A 23 -15.36 6.16 1.93
C ALA A 23 -15.70 7.31 2.89
N ALA A 24 -14.71 7.88 3.58
CA ALA A 24 -14.86 9.02 4.48
C ALA A 24 -14.88 10.38 3.76
N GLY A 25 -14.82 10.41 2.43
CA GLY A 25 -14.88 11.63 1.64
C GLY A 25 -13.53 12.31 1.39
N TRP A 26 -12.41 11.65 1.68
CA TRP A 26 -11.10 12.15 1.26
C TRP A 26 -10.97 12.04 -0.26
N ASP A 27 -10.82 13.19 -0.93
CA ASP A 27 -10.65 13.33 -2.38
C ASP A 27 -9.20 13.68 -2.77
N GLY A 28 -8.35 13.99 -1.77
CA GLY A 28 -6.95 14.30 -1.98
C GLY A 28 -6.10 13.12 -2.50
N PRO A 29 -4.88 13.39 -2.96
CA PRO A 29 -3.99 12.35 -3.47
C PRO A 29 -3.56 11.38 -2.36
N VAL A 30 -3.60 10.08 -2.66
CA VAL A 30 -3.14 9.01 -1.76
C VAL A 30 -2.04 8.21 -2.44
N THR A 31 -0.94 7.95 -1.72
CA THR A 31 0.16 7.11 -2.19
C THR A 31 0.41 5.99 -1.18
N LEU A 32 0.35 4.73 -1.61
CA LEU A 32 0.74 3.57 -0.81
C LEU A 32 2.14 3.15 -1.19
N VAL A 33 3.02 3.03 -0.21
CA VAL A 33 4.41 2.62 -0.39
C VAL A 33 4.63 1.25 0.22
N GLY A 34 5.31 0.34 -0.47
CA GLY A 34 5.61 -0.99 0.04
C GLY A 34 6.89 -1.57 -0.53
N ASP A 35 7.64 -2.25 0.33
CA ASP A 35 8.91 -2.91 -0.01
C ASP A 35 8.73 -4.08 -0.98
N GLU A 36 7.56 -4.74 -0.94
CA GLU A 36 7.27 -5.83 -1.86
C GLU A 36 6.87 -5.31 -3.25
N PRO A 37 7.35 -5.94 -4.35
CA PRO A 37 7.04 -5.51 -5.72
C PRO A 37 5.67 -6.03 -6.20
N HIS A 38 4.77 -6.35 -5.28
CA HIS A 38 3.50 -7.02 -5.57
C HIS A 38 2.33 -6.23 -5.00
N MET A 39 1.19 -6.26 -5.72
CA MET A 39 -0.07 -5.75 -5.19
C MET A 39 -0.49 -6.52 -3.91
N PRO A 40 -1.29 -5.91 -3.02
CA PRO A 40 -1.76 -6.56 -1.80
C PRO A 40 -2.39 -7.93 -2.04
N TYR A 41 -2.05 -8.88 -1.18
CA TYR A 41 -2.55 -10.26 -1.22
C TYR A 41 -2.83 -10.79 0.19
N ASN A 42 -3.61 -11.87 0.28
CA ASN A 42 -3.94 -12.54 1.52
C ASN A 42 -2.72 -13.36 2.00
N ARG A 43 -2.10 -12.97 3.12
CA ARG A 43 -0.90 -13.64 3.66
C ARG A 43 -1.15 -14.96 4.43
N PRO A 44 -2.24 -15.14 5.20
CA PRO A 44 -2.50 -16.37 5.97
C PRO A 44 -2.43 -17.70 5.20
N PRO A 45 -2.82 -17.79 3.90
CA PRO A 45 -2.66 -19.00 3.10
C PRO A 45 -1.20 -19.33 2.71
N LEU A 46 -0.27 -18.35 2.83
CA LEU A 46 1.13 -18.58 2.48
C LEU A 46 1.77 -19.71 3.29
N SER A 47 1.46 -19.79 4.59
CA SER A 47 1.99 -20.83 5.48
C SER A 47 1.16 -22.13 5.49
N LYS A 48 0.12 -22.22 4.64
CA LYS A 48 -0.84 -23.34 4.62
C LYS A 48 -1.02 -23.88 3.21
N GLU A 49 -2.04 -23.42 2.49
CA GLU A 49 -2.44 -23.96 1.20
C GLU A 49 -1.35 -23.73 0.15
N VAL A 50 -0.69 -22.57 0.15
CA VAL A 50 0.40 -22.29 -0.80
C VAL A 50 1.62 -23.14 -0.49
N LEU A 51 2.05 -23.18 0.78
CA LEU A 51 3.18 -24.01 1.20
C LEU A 51 2.95 -25.50 0.93
N ALA A 52 1.69 -25.95 1.04
CA ALA A 52 1.30 -27.32 0.73
C ALA A 52 1.01 -27.57 -0.77
N GLY A 53 1.24 -26.60 -1.66
CA GLY A 53 1.01 -26.73 -3.11
C GLY A 53 -0.46 -26.82 -3.52
N ARG A 54 -1.40 -26.48 -2.63
CA ARG A 54 -2.86 -26.55 -2.83
C ARG A 54 -3.49 -25.25 -3.33
N ALA A 55 -2.73 -24.15 -3.35
CA ALA A 55 -3.15 -22.86 -3.88
C ALA A 55 -1.98 -22.15 -4.57
N SER A 56 -2.28 -21.29 -5.55
CA SER A 56 -1.26 -20.48 -6.23
C SER A 56 -1.14 -19.11 -5.56
N PHE A 57 0.01 -18.44 -5.72
CA PHE A 57 0.16 -17.07 -5.24
C PHE A 57 -0.86 -16.11 -5.90
N ALA A 58 -1.17 -16.33 -7.18
CA ALA A 58 -2.14 -15.51 -7.91
C ALA A 58 -3.56 -15.57 -7.32
N SER A 59 -3.96 -16.70 -6.73
CA SER A 59 -5.28 -16.82 -6.08
C SER A 59 -5.39 -16.03 -4.77
N LEU A 60 -4.28 -15.48 -4.27
CA LEU A 60 -4.26 -14.69 -3.03
C LEU A 60 -4.51 -13.19 -3.25
N ALA A 61 -4.58 -12.73 -4.51
CA ALA A 61 -4.72 -11.31 -4.81
C ALA A 61 -5.95 -10.69 -4.14
N LEU A 62 -5.75 -9.57 -3.44
CA LEU A 62 -6.85 -8.78 -2.91
C LEU A 62 -7.35 -7.84 -4.01
N ARG A 63 -8.64 -7.91 -4.33
CA ARG A 63 -9.26 -7.00 -5.31
C ARG A 63 -9.46 -5.62 -4.66
N PRO A 64 -8.80 -4.55 -5.16
CA PRO A 64 -9.08 -3.19 -4.70
C PRO A 64 -10.50 -2.77 -5.13
N ARG A 65 -11.19 -1.99 -4.29
CA ARG A 65 -12.47 -1.39 -4.67
C ARG A 65 -12.29 -0.36 -5.79
N PRO A 66 -13.33 -0.09 -6.62
CA PRO A 66 -13.21 0.92 -7.67
C PRO A 66 -12.84 2.32 -7.19
N ALA A 67 -13.26 2.67 -5.97
CA ALA A 67 -12.98 3.95 -5.33
C ALA A 67 -11.48 4.22 -5.08
N VAL A 68 -10.61 3.21 -5.16
CA VAL A 68 -9.16 3.36 -4.96
C VAL A 68 -8.36 3.15 -6.26
N HIS A 69 -9.01 3.20 -7.43
CA HIS A 69 -8.29 3.11 -8.72
C HIS A 69 -7.34 4.27 -8.99
N ASP A 70 -7.58 5.43 -8.36
CA ASP A 70 -6.77 6.64 -8.48
C ASP A 70 -5.57 6.67 -7.50
N VAL A 71 -5.53 5.73 -6.57
CA VAL A 71 -4.46 5.62 -5.57
C VAL A 71 -3.15 5.24 -6.24
N ARG A 72 -2.08 5.97 -5.92
CA ARG A 72 -0.75 5.67 -6.43
C ARG A 72 -0.10 4.56 -5.63
N TRP A 73 0.48 3.60 -6.34
CA TRP A 73 1.21 2.47 -5.74
C TRP A 73 2.69 2.62 -6.00
N ARG A 74 3.49 2.68 -4.93
CA ARG A 74 4.95 2.67 -4.97
C ARG A 74 5.45 1.37 -4.36
N LEU A 75 5.43 0.33 -5.19
CA LEU A 75 5.83 -1.03 -4.86
C LEU A 75 7.33 -1.21 -5.10
N GLY A 76 7.95 -2.16 -4.40
CA GLY A 76 9.41 -2.35 -4.45
C GLY A 76 10.20 -1.20 -3.80
N ALA A 77 9.53 -0.37 -3.00
CA ALA A 77 10.10 0.82 -2.39
C ALA A 77 9.93 0.77 -0.87
N ARG A 78 11.06 0.78 -0.15
CA ARG A 78 11.08 0.78 1.31
C ARG A 78 11.13 2.20 1.84
N VAL A 79 10.18 2.56 2.72
CA VAL A 79 10.30 3.79 3.54
C VAL A 79 11.37 3.55 4.61
N VAL A 80 12.34 4.44 4.72
CA VAL A 80 13.47 4.33 5.65
C VAL A 80 13.50 5.43 6.72
N ARG A 81 12.79 6.54 6.48
CA ARG A 81 12.70 7.66 7.44
C ARG A 81 11.35 8.36 7.31
N ALA A 82 10.84 8.85 8.44
CA ALA A 82 9.73 9.80 8.49
C ALA A 82 10.18 11.06 9.24
N ASP A 83 9.82 12.22 8.70
CA ASP A 83 10.00 13.54 9.32
C ASP A 83 8.62 14.14 9.54
N LEU A 84 8.18 14.21 10.80
CA LEU A 84 6.82 14.64 11.14
C LEU A 84 6.67 16.16 11.16
N ASP A 85 7.75 16.89 11.43
CA ASP A 85 7.76 18.35 11.43
C ASP A 85 7.61 18.87 10.01
N ARG A 86 8.33 18.25 9.07
CA ARG A 86 8.27 18.58 7.63
C ARG A 86 7.17 17.82 6.90
N ARG A 87 6.55 16.82 7.55
CA ARG A 87 5.55 15.90 6.99
C ARG A 87 6.05 15.24 5.71
N THR A 88 7.21 14.59 5.78
CA THR A 88 7.78 13.87 4.65
C THR A 88 8.21 12.46 5.02
N VAL A 89 8.30 11.59 4.01
CA VAL A 89 8.89 10.25 4.15
C VAL A 89 9.99 10.06 3.11
N THR A 90 11.11 9.48 3.53
CA THR A 90 12.25 9.18 2.65
C THR A 90 12.26 7.69 2.32
N LEU A 91 12.44 7.38 1.05
CA LEU A 91 12.55 6.03 0.51
C LEU A 91 14.01 5.57 0.47
N ALA A 92 14.24 4.27 0.35
CA ALA A 92 15.59 3.67 0.35
C ALA A 92 16.46 4.11 -0.84
N ASP A 93 15.85 4.54 -1.94
CA ASP A 93 16.52 5.10 -3.12
C ASP A 93 16.86 6.59 -2.98
N GLY A 94 16.50 7.22 -1.85
CA GLY A 94 16.70 8.63 -1.57
C GLY A 94 15.55 9.54 -2.04
N GLU A 95 14.54 9.02 -2.75
CA GLU A 95 13.34 9.79 -3.08
C GLU A 95 12.63 10.23 -1.79
N THR A 96 12.10 11.45 -1.77
CA THR A 96 11.33 11.97 -0.64
C THR A 96 9.91 12.29 -1.10
N LEU A 97 8.92 11.71 -0.42
CA LEU A 97 7.51 11.97 -0.64
C LEU A 97 6.98 12.96 0.42
N PRO A 98 6.10 13.89 0.01
CA PRO A 98 5.39 14.80 0.92
C PRO A 98 4.22 14.13 1.65
#